data_AF-A0A7K4Y131-F1
#
_entry.id   AF-A0A7K4Y131-F1
#
_cell.length_a   1.000
_cell.length_b   1.000
_cell.length_c   1.000
_cell.angle_alpha   90.00
_cell.angle_beta   90.00
_cell.angle_gamma   90.00
#
_symmetry.space_group_name_H-M   'P 1'
#
loop_
_entity.id
_entity.type
_entity.pdbx_description
1 polymer ?
#
loop_
_entity_poly.entity_id
_entity_poly.type
_entity_poly.pdbx_seq_one_letter_code
_entity_poly.pdbx_strand_id
1 'polypeptide(L)'
;EPSVDLLEAFTEHWRGITGYYLEATDESVPARQTDIPWRLRQMLDILAYEERQRPAGETGPCLEYLLQHKLLETLGTLGKAEVSE
;
A
#
# COMPACT_ATOMS: atom_id res chain seq x y z
N GLU A 1 -22.36 -7.31 -9.54
CA GLU A 1 -21.45 -6.24 -9.10
C GLU A 1 -20.40 -6.01 -10.17
N PRO A 2 -19.87 -4.79 -10.34
CA PRO A 2 -18.67 -4.61 -11.14
C PRO A 2 -17.55 -5.41 -10.47
N SER A 3 -16.84 -6.25 -11.22
CA SER A 3 -15.63 -6.90 -10.74
C SER A 3 -14.60 -5.81 -10.47
N VAL A 4 -14.33 -5.51 -9.20
CA VAL A 4 -13.26 -4.59 -8.82
C VAL A 4 -11.94 -5.17 -9.31
N ASP A 5 -11.19 -4.40 -10.10
CA ASP A 5 -9.82 -4.75 -10.44
C ASP A 5 -8.98 -4.56 -9.16
N LEU A 6 -8.56 -5.69 -8.57
CA LEU A 6 -7.81 -5.70 -7.33
C LEU A 6 -6.46 -4.99 -7.47
N LEU A 7 -5.81 -5.09 -8.64
CA LEU A 7 -4.52 -4.44 -8.87
C LEU A 7 -4.71 -2.93 -8.99
N GLU A 8 -5.75 -2.48 -9.68
CA GLU A 8 -6.08 -1.05 -9.74
C GLU A 8 -6.32 -0.49 -8.32
N ALA A 9 -7.17 -1.14 -7.53
CA ALA A 9 -7.43 -0.73 -6.14
C ALA A 9 -6.16 -0.74 -5.27
N PHE A 10 -5.32 -1.78 -5.40
CA PHE A 10 -4.06 -1.89 -4.68
C PHE A 10 -3.10 -0.73 -5.02
N THR A 11 -2.94 -0.42 -6.30
CA THR A 11 -2.07 0.65 -6.79
C THR A 11 -2.61 2.04 -6.47
N GLU A 12 -3.93 2.22 -6.37
CA GLU A 12 -4.55 3.46 -5.92
C GLU A 12 -4.24 3.75 -4.45
N HIS A 13 -4.38 2.75 -3.57
CA HIS A 13 -4.00 2.89 -2.16
C HIS A 13 -2.50 3.20 -2.00
N TRP A 14 -1.64 2.51 -2.76
CA TRP A 14 -0.20 2.77 -2.76
C TRP A 14 0.14 4.20 -3.20
N ARG A 15 -0.54 4.71 -4.24
CA ARG A 15 -0.37 6.09 -4.71
C ARG A 15 -0.80 7.10 -3.65
N GLY A 16 -1.88 6.84 -2.92
CA GLY A 16 -2.31 7.70 -1.82
C GLY A 16 -1.26 7.78 -0.69
N ILE A 17 -0.64 6.65 -0.34
CA ILE A 17 0.43 6.62 0.68
C ILE A 17 1.64 7.41 0.20
N THR A 18 2.13 7.13 -1.00
CA THR A 18 3.32 7.82 -1.53
C THR A 18 3.05 9.28 -1.87
N GLY A 19 1.83 9.64 -2.25
CA GLY A 19 1.40 11.01 -2.47
C GLY A 19 1.58 11.88 -1.22
N TYR A 20 1.18 11.42 -0.04
CA TYR A 20 1.41 12.14 1.22
C TYR A 20 2.89 12.49 1.46
N TYR A 21 3.81 11.57 1.14
CA TYR A 21 5.25 11.79 1.34
C TYR A 21 5.96 12.53 0.19
N LEU A 22 5.36 12.62 -1.00
CA LEU A 22 5.97 13.20 -2.20
C LEU A 22 5.40 14.58 -2.54
N GLU A 23 4.10 14.75 -2.35
CA GLU A 23 3.47 16.05 -2.39
C GLU A 23 3.84 16.73 -1.08
N ALA A 24 4.27 18.00 -1.13
CA ALA A 24 4.54 18.83 0.04
C ALA A 24 3.22 19.14 0.78
N THR A 25 2.54 18.08 1.20
CA THR A 25 1.48 18.12 2.19
C THR A 25 2.09 18.65 3.47
N ASP A 26 1.28 19.31 4.27
CA ASP A 26 1.72 19.94 5.51
C ASP A 26 2.35 18.86 6.40
N GLU A 27 3.69 18.73 6.34
CA GLU A 27 4.51 17.75 7.09
C GLU A 27 4.30 17.88 8.60
N SER A 28 3.53 18.89 9.05
CA SER A 28 3.06 19.04 10.42
C SER A 28 2.02 18.01 10.87
N VAL A 29 1.36 17.29 9.95
CA VAL A 29 0.36 16.25 10.30
C VAL A 29 0.99 14.86 10.24
N PRO A 30 1.23 14.17 11.37
CA PRO A 30 1.83 12.84 11.37
C PRO A 30 0.99 11.83 10.57
N ALA A 31 1.61 10.88 9.87
CA ALA A 31 0.94 9.87 9.05
C ALA A 31 -0.07 9.03 9.84
N ARG A 32 0.16 8.81 11.14
CA ARG A 32 -0.81 8.12 12.03
C ARG A 32 -2.15 8.87 12.17
N GLN A 33 -2.20 10.15 11.83
CA GLN A 33 -3.40 11.00 11.87
C GLN A 33 -4.00 11.24 10.48
N THR A 34 -3.39 10.71 9.42
CA THR A 34 -3.92 10.78 8.06
C THR A 34 -4.71 9.49 7.73
N ASP A 35 -5.07 9.32 6.45
CA ASP A 35 -5.71 8.11 5.95
C ASP A 35 -4.71 6.97 5.65
N ILE A 36 -3.39 7.19 5.83
CA ILE A 36 -2.34 6.19 5.61
C ILE A 36 -2.59 4.87 6.35
N PRO A 37 -2.95 4.84 7.65
CA PRO A 37 -3.22 3.59 8.36
C PRO A 37 -4.36 2.79 7.72
N TRP A 38 -5.38 3.49 7.23
CA TRP A 38 -6.50 2.85 6.52
C TRP A 38 -6.08 2.32 5.16
N ARG A 39 -5.30 3.09 4.37
CA ARG A 39 -4.79 2.65 3.06
C ARG A 39 -3.90 1.42 3.17
N LEU A 40 -2.99 1.40 4.15
CA LEU A 40 -2.16 0.21 4.44
C LEU A 40 -3.01 -1.00 4.79
N ARG A 41 -4.08 -0.81 5.56
CA ARG A 41 -5.02 -1.88 5.88
C ARG A 41 -5.74 -2.40 4.63
N GLN A 42 -6.20 -1.51 3.75
CA GLN A 42 -6.84 -1.93 2.49
C GLN A 42 -5.89 -2.72 1.60
N MET A 43 -4.63 -2.28 1.44
CA MET A 43 -3.62 -3.04 0.69
C MET A 43 -3.41 -4.46 1.25
N LEU A 44 -3.36 -4.59 2.59
CA LEU A 44 -3.26 -5.90 3.24
C LEU A 44 -4.50 -6.78 3.00
N ASP A 45 -5.70 -6.20 3.14
CA ASP A 45 -6.95 -6.94 2.93
C ASP A 45 -7.08 -7.39 1.46
N ILE A 46 -6.63 -6.58 0.49
CA ILE A 46 -6.57 -6.96 -0.94
C ILE A 46 -5.62 -8.15 -1.15
N LEU A 47 -4.40 -8.10 -0.60
CA LEU A 47 -3.44 -9.22 -0.71
C LEU A 47 -4.00 -10.51 -0.07
N ALA A 48 -4.62 -10.40 1.10
CA ALA A 48 -5.22 -11.54 1.77
C ALA A 48 -6.44 -12.10 1.02
N TYR A 49 -7.19 -11.25 0.33
CA TYR A 49 -8.29 -11.68 -0.54
C TYR A 49 -7.75 -12.38 -1.79
N GLU A 50 -6.75 -11.78 -2.46
CA GLU A 50 -6.11 -12.34 -3.65
C GLU A 50 -5.56 -13.75 -3.39
N GLU A 51 -4.82 -13.94 -2.28
CA GLU A 51 -4.28 -15.24 -1.87
C GLU A 51 -5.36 -16.33 -1.74
N ARG A 52 -6.53 -15.99 -1.19
CA ARG A 52 -7.63 -16.94 -0.99
C ARG A 52 -8.29 -17.39 -2.30
N GLN A 53 -8.20 -16.60 -3.36
CA GLN A 53 -8.77 -16.92 -4.66
C GLN A 53 -7.82 -17.75 -5.53
N ARG A 54 -6.55 -17.86 -5.14
CA ARG A 54 -5.48 -18.46 -5.95
C ARG A 54 -5.16 -19.90 -5.51
N PRO A 55 -4.73 -20.77 -6.43
CA PRO A 55 -4.12 -22.05 -6.08
C PRO A 55 -2.83 -21.84 -5.26
N ALA A 56 -2.56 -22.75 -4.33
CA ALA A 56 -1.32 -22.71 -3.56
C ALA A 56 -0.09 -22.78 -4.48
N GLY A 57 0.83 -21.82 -4.33
CA GLY A 57 2.06 -21.73 -5.12
C GLY A 57 2.00 -20.78 -6.32
N GLU A 58 0.86 -20.14 -6.57
CA GLU A 58 0.72 -19.09 -7.58
C GLU A 58 0.70 -17.70 -6.92
N THR A 59 1.58 -16.81 -7.35
CA THR A 59 1.56 -15.40 -6.93
C THR A 59 0.47 -14.65 -7.69
N GLY A 60 -0.29 -13.79 -6.99
CA GLY A 60 -1.24 -12.89 -7.61
C GLY A 60 -0.65 -11.55 -8.06
N PRO A 61 -1.30 -10.81 -8.98
CA PRO A 61 -0.78 -9.56 -9.53
C PRO A 61 -0.52 -8.49 -8.47
N CYS A 62 -1.30 -8.44 -7.37
CA CYS A 62 -1.04 -7.48 -6.29
C CYS A 62 0.25 -7.84 -5.54
N LEU A 63 0.44 -9.13 -5.22
CA LEU A 63 1.68 -9.60 -4.59
C LEU A 63 2.89 -9.48 -5.54
N GLU A 64 2.73 -9.76 -6.83
CA GLU A 64 3.77 -9.53 -7.84
C GLU A 64 4.16 -8.05 -7.91
N TYR A 65 3.17 -7.15 -7.96
CA TYR A 65 3.42 -5.70 -7.95
C TYR A 65 4.17 -5.28 -6.68
N LEU A 66 3.75 -5.76 -5.50
CA LEU A 66 4.42 -5.47 -4.24
C LEU A 66 5.91 -5.83 -4.27
N LEU A 67 6.22 -7.01 -4.80
CA LEU A 67 7.59 -7.54 -4.88
C LEU A 67 8.42 -6.82 -5.94
N GLN A 68 7.89 -6.64 -7.15
CA GLN A 68 8.59 -5.99 -8.26
C GLN A 68 8.93 -4.53 -7.96
N HIS A 69 8.03 -3.84 -7.25
CA HIS A 69 8.18 -2.43 -6.91
C HIS A 69 8.81 -2.18 -5.53
N LYS A 70 9.14 -3.23 -4.77
CA LYS A 70 9.83 -3.14 -3.46
C LYS A 70 9.09 -2.25 -2.44
N LEU A 71 7.77 -2.41 -2.37
CA LEU A 71 6.95 -1.49 -1.59
C LEU A 71 7.26 -1.55 -0.08
N LEU A 72 7.61 -2.73 0.43
CA LEU A 72 7.97 -2.91 1.84
C LEU A 72 9.28 -2.19 2.18
N GLU A 73 10.27 -2.21 1.29
CA GLU A 73 11.51 -1.45 1.45
C GLU A 73 11.26 0.07 1.42
N THR A 74 10.39 0.53 0.51
CA THR A 74 9.96 1.93 0.47
C THR A 74 9.25 2.33 1.76
N LEU A 75 8.25 1.56 2.21
CA LEU A 75 7.56 1.80 3.49
C LEU A 75 8.51 1.81 4.68
N GLY A 76 9.47 0.89 4.72
CA GLY A 76 10.48 0.86 5.78
C GLY A 76 11.40 2.08 5.78
N THR A 77 11.63 2.70 4.61
CA THR A 77 12.39 3.95 4.50
C THR A 77 11.57 5.14 4.99
N LEU A 78 10.32 5.24 4.54
CA LEU A 78 9.40 6.31 4.92
C LEU A 78 9.12 6.31 6.44
N GLY A 79 8.79 5.16 7.01
CA GLY A 79 8.51 5.05 8.44
C GLY A 79 9.70 5.36 9.35
N LYS A 80 10.94 5.14 8.88
CA LYS A 80 12.15 5.54 9.63
C LYS A 80 12.37 7.05 9.61
N ALA A 81 12.10 7.70 8.47
CA ALA A 81 12.22 9.14 8.36
C ALA A 81 11.28 9.84 9.34
N GLU A 82 10.02 9.40 9.41
CA GLU A 82 9.00 10.02 10.25
C GLU A 82 9.19 9.83 11.77
N VAL A 83 9.85 8.76 12.20
CA VAL A 83 10.22 8.56 13.62
C VAL A 83 11.45 9.38 14.02
N SER A 84 12.24 9.82 13.04
CA SER A 84 13.49 10.55 13.27
C SER A 84 13.32 12.08 13.36
N GLU A 85 12.10 12.59 13.15
CA GLU A 85 11.70 13.99 13.33
C GLU A 85 10.97 14.22 14.66
#